data_AF-A0A3N2B8V4-F1
#
_entry.id   AF-A0A3N2B8V4-F1
#
_cell.length_a   1.000
_cell.length_b   1.000
_cell.length_c   1.000
_cell.angle_alpha   90.00
_cell.angle_beta   90.00
_cell.angle_gamma   90.00
#
_symmetry.space_group_name_H-M   'P 1'
#
loop_
_entity.id
_entity.type
_entity.pdbx_description
1 polymer ?
#
loop_
_entity_poly.entity_id
_entity_poly.type
_entity_poly.pdbx_seq_one_letter_code
_entity_poly.pdbx_strand_id
1 'polypeptide(L)'
;MPQLPQPQSYTLPPASPAHNHGRTVAAWVLVWAVTLGFLLSGVGLALIGVVEPGIAWGLLIAGAAVIVLGLVLSVGMRMAGYGQPKVADMEKRDWYDG
;
A
#
# COMPACT_ATOMS: atom_id res chain seq x y z
N MET A 1 -12.36 -25.54 46.64
CA MET A 1 -12.46 -25.45 45.16
C MET A 1 -11.51 -24.36 44.70
N PRO A 2 -10.66 -24.58 43.68
CA PRO A 2 -9.83 -23.52 43.11
C PRO A 2 -10.72 -22.39 42.61
N GLN A 3 -10.40 -21.13 42.95
CA GLN A 3 -11.09 -19.96 42.40
C GLN A 3 -10.66 -19.83 40.93
N LEU A 4 -11.61 -19.99 40.00
CA LEU A 4 -11.34 -19.73 38.59
C LEU A 4 -11.13 -18.21 38.40
N PRO A 5 -10.18 -17.78 37.55
CA PRO A 5 -10.07 -16.37 37.17
C PRO A 5 -11.43 -15.85 36.69
N GLN A 6 -11.81 -14.67 37.17
CA GLN A 6 -13.07 -14.05 36.74
C GLN A 6 -13.03 -13.83 35.22
N PRO A 7 -14.10 -14.12 34.48
CA PRO A 7 -14.14 -13.93 33.04
C PRO A 7 -13.89 -12.46 32.72
N GLN A 8 -12.76 -12.20 32.08
CA GLN A 8 -12.36 -10.87 31.69
C GLN A 8 -13.21 -10.46 30.49
N SER A 9 -14.10 -9.48 30.69
CA SER A 9 -14.94 -8.96 29.62
C SER A 9 -14.08 -8.13 28.66
N TYR A 10 -13.69 -8.73 27.55
CA TYR A 10 -13.08 -7.99 26.46
C TYR A 10 -14.18 -7.27 25.68
N THR A 11 -14.09 -5.95 25.62
CA THR A 11 -14.90 -5.17 24.68
C THR A 11 -14.25 -5.29 23.31
N LEU A 12 -14.88 -6.04 22.41
CA LEU A 12 -14.43 -6.12 21.04
C LEU A 12 -14.71 -4.78 20.33
N PRO A 13 -13.86 -4.38 19.37
CA PRO A 13 -14.21 -3.32 18.44
C PRO A 13 -15.56 -3.62 17.77
N PRO A 14 -16.32 -2.58 17.41
CA PRO A 14 -17.66 -2.73 16.83
C PRO A 14 -17.68 -3.49 15.49
N ALA A 15 -16.51 -3.69 14.85
CA ALA A 15 -16.39 -4.38 13.58
C ALA A 15 -15.07 -5.16 13.48
N SER A 16 -15.11 -6.28 12.74
CA SER A 16 -13.90 -7.00 12.36
C SER A 16 -13.05 -6.17 11.38
N PRO A 17 -11.71 -6.13 11.52
CA PRO A 17 -10.84 -5.50 10.53
C PRO A 17 -10.97 -6.13 9.13
N ALA A 18 -10.60 -5.39 8.09
CA ALA A 18 -10.76 -5.87 6.73
C ALA A 18 -9.79 -7.04 6.47
N HIS A 19 -10.30 -8.17 5.98
CA HIS A 19 -9.49 -9.36 5.66
C HIS A 19 -8.58 -9.20 4.43
N ASN A 20 -8.42 -7.99 3.92
CA ASN A 20 -7.59 -7.74 2.75
C ASN A 20 -6.09 -7.66 3.09
N HIS A 21 -5.63 -7.72 4.35
CA HIS A 21 -4.20 -7.80 4.74
C HIS A 21 -3.27 -6.81 3.98
N GLY A 22 -3.78 -5.63 3.62
CA GLY A 22 -3.04 -4.66 2.80
C GLY A 22 -3.02 -4.93 1.29
N ARG A 23 -3.60 -6.04 0.83
CA ARG A 23 -3.83 -6.41 -0.58
C ARG A 23 -4.99 -5.63 -1.19
N THR A 24 -4.85 -4.31 -1.24
CA THR A 24 -5.75 -3.45 -2.02
C THR A 24 -5.13 -3.19 -3.38
N VAL A 25 -5.96 -3.02 -4.42
CA VAL A 25 -5.46 -2.74 -5.76
C VAL A 25 -4.69 -1.42 -5.77
N ALA A 26 -5.20 -0.39 -5.08
CA ALA A 26 -4.52 0.89 -4.92
C ALA A 26 -3.13 0.77 -4.28
N ALA A 27 -2.98 -0.09 -3.26
CA ALA A 27 -1.69 -0.32 -2.61
C ALA A 27 -0.71 -1.06 -3.53
N TRP A 28 -1.15 -2.11 -4.22
CA TRP A 28 -0.27 -2.88 -5.12
C TRP A 28 0.18 -2.08 -6.35
N VAL A 29 -0.68 -1.22 -6.89
CA VAL A 29 -0.29 -0.29 -7.95
C VAL A 29 0.82 0.65 -7.47
N LEU A 30 0.71 1.17 -6.24
CA LEU A 30 1.78 2.00 -5.68
C LEU A 30 3.07 1.22 -5.48
N VAL A 31 3.00 -0.01 -4.95
CA VAL A 31 4.16 -0.88 -4.77
C VAL A 31 4.87 -1.12 -6.09
N TRP A 32 4.14 -1.46 -7.16
CA TRP A 32 4.74 -1.67 -8.47
C TRP A 32 5.38 -0.41 -9.04
N ALA A 33 4.69 0.73 -8.96
CA ALA A 33 5.21 1.99 -9.48
C ALA A 33 6.47 2.44 -8.74
N VAL A 34 6.47 2.38 -7.40
CA VAL A 34 7.64 2.75 -6.59
C VAL A 34 8.80 1.78 -6.83
N THR A 35 8.53 0.47 -6.89
CA THR A 35 9.57 -0.54 -7.17
C THR A 35 10.20 -0.31 -8.55
N LEU A 36 9.38 -0.09 -9.59
CA LEU A 36 9.87 0.17 -10.94
C LEU A 36 10.66 1.49 -11.01
N GLY A 37 10.13 2.57 -10.42
CA GLY A 37 10.83 3.85 -10.42
C GLY A 37 12.13 3.81 -9.62
N PHE A 38 12.18 3.06 -8.52
CA PHE A 38 13.40 2.79 -7.77
C PHE A 38 14.42 2.02 -8.61
N LEU A 39 14.01 0.96 -9.32
CA LEU A 39 14.90 0.20 -10.20
C LEU A 39 15.46 1.07 -11.33
N LEU A 40 14.61 1.86 -12.00
CA LEU A 40 15.05 2.80 -13.05
C LEU A 40 16.05 3.82 -12.51
N SER A 41 15.75 4.41 -11.35
CA SER A 41 16.62 5.40 -10.72
C SER A 41 17.94 4.79 -10.25
N GLY A 42 17.89 3.60 -9.65
CA GLY A 42 19.07 2.87 -9.19
C GLY A 42 19.99 2.48 -10.34
N VAL A 43 19.43 2.02 -11.46
CA VAL A 43 20.21 1.75 -12.69
C VAL A 43 20.79 3.05 -13.25
N GLY A 44 20.00 4.12 -13.34
CA GLY A 44 20.48 5.43 -13.80
C GLY A 44 21.66 5.93 -12.97
N LEU A 45 21.57 5.82 -11.64
CA LEU A 45 22.65 6.18 -10.71
C LEU A 45 23.89 5.31 -10.89
N ALA A 46 23.73 3.99 -11.04
CA ALA A 46 24.83 3.05 -11.21
C ALA A 46 25.60 3.24 -12.52
N LEU A 47 24.96 3.81 -13.54
CA LEU A 47 25.57 4.04 -14.86
C LEU A 47 26.22 5.42 -15.01
N ILE A 48 26.19 6.29 -13.99
CA ILE A 48 26.86 7.60 -14.05
C ILE A 48 28.36 7.40 -14.30
N GLY A 49 28.88 8.04 -15.35
CA GLY A 49 30.28 7.94 -15.77
C GLY A 49 30.61 6.68 -16.59
N VAL A 50 29.66 5.76 -16.78
CA VAL A 50 29.80 4.56 -17.62
C VAL A 50 29.18 4.78 -19.00
N VAL A 51 28.01 5.44 -19.04
CA VAL A 51 27.24 5.70 -20.27
C VAL A 51 27.19 7.19 -20.59
N GLU A 52 26.66 7.52 -21.78
CA GLU A 52 26.38 8.90 -22.16
C GLU A 52 25.54 9.60 -21.07
N PRO A 53 25.94 10.79 -20.59
CA PRO A 53 25.30 11.44 -19.44
C PRO A 53 23.78 11.61 -19.56
N GLY A 54 23.27 11.87 -20.77
CA GLY A 54 21.84 11.97 -21.06
C GLY A 54 21.07 10.68 -20.80
N ILE A 55 21.65 9.50 -21.04
CA ILE A 55 21.02 8.21 -20.74
C ILE A 55 20.88 8.02 -19.21
N ALA A 56 21.96 8.24 -18.45
CA ALA A 56 21.94 8.07 -16.99
C ALA A 56 20.96 9.03 -16.32
N TRP A 57 20.99 10.31 -16.70
CA TRP A 57 20.02 11.30 -16.22
C TRP A 57 18.59 11.02 -16.69
N GLY A 58 18.42 10.54 -17.92
CA GLY A 58 17.13 10.15 -18.46
C GLY A 58 16.47 9.06 -17.62
N LEU A 59 17.23 8.05 -17.19
CA LEU A 59 16.73 6.98 -16.32
C LEU A 59 16.34 7.47 -14.93
N LEU A 60 17.11 8.40 -14.34
CA LEU A 60 16.76 9.03 -13.07
C LEU A 60 15.46 9.83 -13.15
N ILE A 61 15.31 10.66 -14.19
CA ILE A 61 14.10 11.45 -14.40
C ILE A 61 12.90 10.53 -14.68
N ALA A 62 13.08 9.50 -15.51
CA ALA A 62 12.04 8.52 -15.79
C ALA A 62 11.60 7.80 -14.51
N GLY A 63 12.55 7.35 -13.68
CA GLY A 63 12.25 6.70 -12.41
C GLY A 63 11.47 7.60 -11.45
N ALA A 64 11.88 8.86 -11.30
CA ALA A 64 11.15 9.85 -10.51
C ALA A 64 9.74 10.12 -11.05
N ALA A 65 9.59 10.26 -12.37
CA ALA A 65 8.29 10.46 -13.01
C ALA A 65 7.34 9.28 -12.77
N VAL A 66 7.83 8.04 -12.89
CA VAL A 66 7.05 6.82 -12.61
C VAL A 66 6.55 6.80 -11.16
N ILE A 67 7.39 7.19 -10.19
CA ILE A 67 6.98 7.27 -8.77
C ILE A 67 5.85 8.29 -8.58
N VAL A 68 6.01 9.50 -9.13
CA VAL A 68 5.01 10.57 -9.01
C VAL A 68 3.69 10.15 -9.65
N LEU A 69 3.73 9.57 -10.85
CA LEU A 69 2.53 9.06 -11.53
C LEU A 69 1.86 7.94 -10.72
N GLY A 70 2.65 7.02 -10.17
CA GLY A 70 2.18 5.94 -9.31
C GLY A 70 1.47 6.43 -8.05
N LEU A 71 2.00 7.48 -7.41
CA LEU A 71 1.36 8.13 -6.26
C LEU A 71 0.01 8.73 -6.63
N VAL A 72 -0.06 9.50 -7.71
CA VAL A 72 -1.31 10.12 -8.18
C VAL A 72 -2.35 9.04 -8.52
N LEU A 73 -1.95 8.00 -9.25
CA LEU A 73 -2.83 6.88 -9.60
C LEU A 73 -3.32 6.14 -8.35
N SER A 74 -2.44 5.81 -7.42
CA SER A 74 -2.81 5.11 -6.18
C SER A 74 -3.80 5.91 -5.34
N VAL A 75 -3.58 7.22 -5.20
CA VAL A 75 -4.53 8.12 -4.50
C VAL A 75 -5.87 8.15 -5.24
N GLY A 76 -5.86 8.29 -6.57
CA GLY A 76 -7.06 8.22 -7.40
C GLY A 76 -7.85 6.92 -7.19
N MET A 77 -7.17 5.78 -7.22
CA MET A 77 -7.77 4.46 -7.01
C MET A 77 -8.34 4.31 -5.60
N ARG A 78 -7.64 4.82 -4.58
CA ARG A 78 -8.16 4.84 -3.20
C ARG A 78 -9.45 5.65 -3.11
N MET A 79 -9.52 6.81 -3.75
CA MET A 79 -10.73 7.65 -3.78
C MET A 79 -11.89 6.96 -4.51
N ALA A 80 -11.59 6.19 -5.55
CA ALA A 80 -12.57 5.41 -6.31
C ALA A 80 -13.02 4.10 -5.62
N GLY A 81 -12.56 3.84 -4.39
CA GLY A 81 -12.98 2.66 -3.61
C GLY A 81 -12.11 1.41 -3.78
N TYR A 82 -11.03 1.47 -4.57
CA TYR A 82 -10.07 0.37 -4.71
C TYR A 82 -9.03 0.29 -3.57
N GLY A 83 -9.21 1.10 -2.53
CA GLY A 83 -8.41 1.12 -1.32
C GLY A 83 -8.98 0.24 -0.21
N GLN A 84 -8.61 0.55 1.03
CA GLN A 84 -9.21 -0.09 2.20
C GLN A 84 -10.69 0.33 2.36
N PRO A 85 -11.60 -0.60 2.71
CA PRO A 85 -12.96 -0.26 3.12
C PRO A 85 -12.94 0.73 4.29
N LYS A 86 -13.93 1.63 4.33
CA LYS A 86 -14.00 2.65 5.40
C LYS A 86 -14.60 2.02 6.65
N VAL A 87 -14.22 2.53 7.83
CA VAL A 87 -14.71 2.04 9.14
C VAL A 87 -16.25 2.01 9.21
N ALA A 88 -16.93 2.96 8.59
CA ALA A 88 -18.40 2.98 8.53
C ALA A 88 -19.00 1.79 7.74
N ASP A 89 -18.29 1.27 6.74
CA ASP A 89 -18.70 0.06 6.03
C ASP A 89 -18.45 -1.21 6.85
N MET A 90 -17.50 -1.11 7.79
CA MET A 90 -17.09 -2.21 8.67
C MET A 90 -18.07 -2.40 9.82
N GLU A 91 -18.67 -1.33 10.33
CA GLU A 91 -19.71 -1.37 11.39
C GLU A 91 -20.92 -2.26 11.01
N LYS A 92 -21.16 -2.48 9.71
CA LYS A 92 -22.20 -3.39 9.22
C LYS A 92 -21.76 -4.86 9.13
N ARG A 93 -20.46 -5.17 9.25
CA ARG A 93 -19.93 -6.54 9.17
C ARG A 93 -19.85 -7.16 10.56
N ASP A 94 -20.58 -8.26 10.75
CA ASP A 94 -20.42 -9.08 11.94
C ASP A 94 -19.07 -9.81 11.90
N TRP A 95 -18.60 -10.25 13.07
CA TRP A 95 -17.38 -11.05 13.23
C TRP A 95 -17.47 -12.43 12.57
N TYR A 96 -18.66 -12.85 12.15
CA TYR A 96 -18.96 -14.17 11.60
C TYR A 96 -19.30 -14.17 10.10
N ASP A 97 -19.30 -13.00 9.44
CA ASP A 97 -19.66 -12.85 8.03
C ASP A 97 -18.50 -13.18 7.06
N GLY A 98 -17.80 -14.29 7.30
CA GLY A 98 -16.67 -14.78 6.49
C GLY A 98 -17.08 -15.36 5.15
#